data_AF-A0A5K1F549-F1
#
_entry.id   AF-A0A5K1F549-F1
#
_cell.length_a   1.000
_cell.length_b   1.000
_cell.length_c   1.000
_cell.angle_alpha   90.00
_cell.angle_beta   90.00
_cell.angle_gamma   90.00
#
_symmetry.space_group_name_H-M   'P 1'
#
loop_
_entity.id
_entity.type
_entity.pdbx_description
1 polymer ?
#
loop_
_entity_poly.entity_id
_entity_poly.type
_entity_poly.pdbx_seq_one_letter_code
_entity_poly.pdbx_strand_id
1 'polypeptide(L)' 'GRENAFHMWKDSRLYPVATIRTLIHKSLIKISSLTDEFEMHDQIQDMAREIVLQEGRSDPGKRSRLWDPDEILDVLKNAE' A
#
# COMPACT_ATOMS: atom_id res chain seq x y z
N GLY A 1 -1.13 -2.20 -11.83
CA GLY A 1 -0.10 -2.94 -12.58
C GLY A 1 1.20 -3.13 -11.82
N ARG A 2 1.75 -4.34 -11.86
CA ARG A 2 3.04 -4.73 -11.27
C ARG A 2 4.22 -3.87 -11.71
N GLU A 3 4.26 -3.47 -12.99
CA GLU A 3 5.34 -2.63 -13.52
C GLU A 3 5.42 -1.26 -12.85
N ASN A 4 4.27 -0.61 -12.60
CA ASN A 4 4.23 0.69 -11.92
C ASN A 4 4.84 0.62 -10.51
N ALA A 5 4.47 -0.42 -9.75
CA ALA A 5 5.02 -0.66 -8.42
C ALA A 5 6.52 -1.01 -8.48
N PHE A 6 6.95 -1.75 -9.52
CA PHE A 6 8.37 -2.06 -9.74
C PHE A 6 9.21 -0.80 -9.93
N HIS A 7 8.76 0.13 -10.78
CA HIS A 7 9.43 1.40 -11.01
C HIS A 7 9.47 2.25 -9.73
N MET A 8 8.32 2.45 -9.08
CA MET A 8 8.23 3.21 -7.83
C MET A 8 9.17 2.69 -6.74
N TRP A 9 9.26 1.37 -6.56
CA TRP A 9 10.13 0.75 -5.55
C TRP A 9 11.60 0.91 -5.91
N LYS A 10 11.96 0.83 -7.20
CA LYS A 10 13.33 1.07 -7.65
C LYS A 10 13.76 2.52 -7.35
N ASP A 11 12.88 3.48 -7.63
CA ASP A 11 13.13 4.91 -7.39
C ASP A 11 13.22 5.23 -5.89
N SER A 12 12.47 4.49 -5.07
CA SER A 12 12.54 4.54 -3.60
C SER A 12 13.76 3.83 -2.99
N ARG A 13 14.75 3.43 -3.81
CA ARG A 13 15.96 2.67 -3.41
C ARG A 13 15.67 1.34 -2.73
N LEU A 14 14.51 0.74 -3.03
CA LEU A 14 14.20 -0.64 -2.62
C LEU A 14 14.76 -1.62 -3.66
N TYR A 15 14.68 -2.91 -3.35
CA TYR A 15 15.09 -4.00 -4.24
C TYR A 15 13.86 -4.77 -4.75
N PRO A 16 13.10 -4.25 -5.74
CA PRO A 16 11.80 -4.78 -6.13
C PRO A 16 11.80 -6.29 -6.37
N VAL A 17 12.79 -6.83 -7.09
CA VAL A 17 12.89 -8.27 -7.37
C VAL A 17 12.99 -9.10 -6.09
N ALA A 18 13.86 -8.70 -5.16
CA ALA A 18 14.05 -9.42 -3.90
C ALA A 18 12.84 -9.27 -2.98
N THR A 19 12.25 -8.07 -2.93
CA THR A 19 11.05 -7.77 -2.15
C THR A 19 9.85 -8.58 -2.64
N ILE A 20 9.54 -8.54 -3.95
CA ILE A 20 8.44 -9.31 -4.55
C ILE A 20 8.60 -10.80 -4.26
N ARG A 21 9.79 -11.36 -4.49
CA ARG A 21 10.07 -12.78 -4.20
C ARG A 21 9.81 -13.13 -2.74
N THR A 22 10.22 -12.25 -1.82
CA THR A 22 10.04 -12.45 -0.37
C THR A 22 8.55 -12.38 0.02
N LEU A 23 7.81 -11.42 -0.54
CA LEU A 23 6.37 -11.28 -0.28
C LEU A 23 5.56 -12.47 -0.82
N ILE A 24 5.93 -13.00 -2.00
CA ILE A 24 5.33 -14.23 -2.55
C ILE A 24 5.67 -15.44 -1.68
N HIS A 25 6.94 -15.62 -1.28
CA HIS A 25 7.33 -16.73 -0.38
C HIS A 25 6.63 -16.69 0.98
N LYS A 26 6.25 -15.51 1.45
CA LYS A 26 5.47 -15.33 2.69
C LYS A 26 3.96 -15.42 2.47
N SER A 27 3.50 -15.70 1.24
CA SER A 27 2.09 -15.71 0.84
C SER A 27 1.34 -14.40 1.15
N LEU A 28 2.07 -13.28 1.19
CA LEU A 28 1.48 -11.95 1.44
C LEU A 28 0.90 -11.34 0.17
N ILE A 29 1.50 -11.67 -0.98
CA ILE A 29 1.04 -11.26 -2.30
C ILE A 29 1.07 -12.45 -3.25
N LYS A 30 0.22 -12.40 -4.28
CA LYS A 30 0.26 -13.24 -5.47
C LYS A 30 0.32 -12.33 -6.69
N ILE A 31 0.84 -12.83 -7.81
CA ILE A 31 0.73 -12.15 -9.10
C ILE A 31 -0.30 -12.91 -9.93
N SER A 32 -1.32 -12.19 -10.40
CA SER A 32 -2.36 -12.77 -11.24
C SER A 32 -1.78 -13.18 -12.58
N SER A 33 -1.96 -14.43 -12.99
CA SER A 33 -1.49 -14.90 -14.30
C SER A 33 -2.28 -14.31 -15.46
N LEU A 34 -3.48 -13.77 -15.20
CA LEU A 34 -4.36 -13.20 -16.23
C LEU A 34 -4.09 -11.71 -16.46
N THR A 35 -3.76 -10.96 -15.40
CA THR A 35 -3.64 -9.50 -15.44
C THR A 35 -2.23 -8.96 -15.16
N ASP A 36 -1.30 -9.83 -14.72
CA ASP A 36 0.03 -9.45 -14.19
C ASP A 36 -0.05 -8.37 -13.10
N GLU A 37 -1.14 -8.38 -12.31
CA GLU A 37 -1.33 -7.49 -11.17
C GLU A 37 -1.07 -8.20 -9.85
N PHE A 38 -0.72 -7.41 -8.83
CA PHE A 38 -0.60 -7.91 -7.47
C PHE A 38 -1.98 -8.16 -6.87
N GLU A 39 -2.18 -9.37 -6.36
CA GLU A 39 -3.33 -9.77 -5.57
C GLU A 39 -2.88 -9.92 -4.11
N MET A 40 -3.67 -9.39 -3.17
CA MET A 40 -3.49 -9.58 -1.73
C MET A 40 -4.77 -10.13 -1.14
N HIS A 41 -4.66 -11.04 -0.17
CA HIS A 41 -5.82 -11.45 0.63
C HIS A 41 -6.41 -10.22 1.32
N ASP A 42 -7.73 -10.14 1.35
CA ASP A 42 -8.51 -9.13 2.07
C ASP A 42 -8.00 -8.95 3.51
N GLN A 43 -7.73 -10.04 4.23
CA GLN A 43 -7.18 -10.01 5.59
C GLN A 43 -5.83 -9.28 5.69
N ILE A 44 -4.95 -9.44 4.70
CA ILE A 44 -3.66 -8.73 4.65
C ILE A 44 -3.86 -7.26 4.32
N GLN A 45 -4.82 -6.95 3.43
CA GLN A 45 -5.17 -5.57 3.12
C GLN A 45 -5.74 -4.86 4.36
N ASP A 46 -6.64 -5.51 5.09
CA ASP A 46 -7.27 -4.97 6.29
C ASP A 46 -6.25 -4.78 7.41
N MET A 47 -5.34 -5.75 7.60
CA MET A 47 -4.24 -5.60 8.54
C MET A 47 -3.33 -4.41 8.17
N ALA A 48 -3.00 -4.25 6.89
CA ALA A 48 -2.18 -3.12 6.43
C ALA A 48 -2.89 -1.76 6.63
N ARG A 49 -4.21 -1.70 6.37
CA ARG A 49 -5.05 -0.52 6.64
C ARG A 49 -5.08 -0.21 8.13
N GLU A 50 -5.26 -1.23 8.98
CA GLU A 50 -5.27 -1.06 10.44
C GLU A 50 -3.93 -0.50 10.95
N ILE A 51 -2.79 -0.97 10.43
CA ILE A 51 -1.48 -0.42 10.77
C ILE A 51 -1.41 1.08 10.45
N VAL A 52 -1.85 1.49 9.26
CA VAL A 52 -1.85 2.91 8.86
C VAL A 52 -2.85 3.72 9.69
N LEU A 53 -4.00 3.15 10.02
CA LEU A 53 -4.98 3.77 10.91
C LEU A 53 -4.39 4.04 12.31
N GLN A 54 -3.55 3.14 12.83
CA GLN A 54 -2.87 3.33 14.11
C GLN A 54 -1.87 4.50 14.12
N GLU A 55 -1.32 4.90 12.97
CA GLU A 55 -0.40 6.05 12.88
C GLU A 55 -1.09 7.37 13.27
N GLY A 56 -2.42 7.45 13.11
CA GLY A 56 -3.21 8.63 13.42
C GLY A 56 -4.70 8.32 13.54
N ARG A 57 -5.10 7.58 14.60
CA ARG A 57 -6.51 7.15 14.78
C ARG A 57 -7.50 8.31 14.70
N SER A 58 -7.19 9.41 15.38
CA SER A 58 -8.06 10.60 15.46
C SER A 58 -7.65 11.73 14.50
N ASP A 59 -6.49 11.59 13.86
CA ASP A 59 -5.92 12.62 13.00
C ASP A 59 -5.41 11.97 11.71
N PRO A 60 -6.24 11.97 10.66
CA PRO A 60 -5.88 11.38 9.38
C PRO A 60 -4.63 12.00 8.76
N GLY A 61 -4.37 13.29 9.01
CA GLY A 61 -3.20 14.00 8.47
C GLY A 61 -1.86 13.48 8.99
N LYS A 62 -1.85 12.74 10.11
CA LYS A 62 -0.65 12.09 10.66
C LYS A 62 -0.33 10.73 10.03
N ARG A 63 -1.26 10.16 9.27
CA ARG A 63 -1.07 8.85 8.65
C ARG A 63 -0.16 8.98 7.43
N SER A 64 0.69 7.99 7.21
CA SER A 64 1.60 7.94 6.06
C SER A 64 0.87 7.90 4.72
N ARG A 65 -0.35 7.36 4.70
CA ARG A 65 -1.19 7.17 3.52
C ARG A 65 -2.67 7.27 3.89
N LEU A 66 -3.47 7.73 2.94
CA LEU A 66 -4.93 7.77 3.02
C LEU A 66 -5.50 7.07 1.78
N TRP A 67 -6.65 6.44 1.92
CA TRP A 67 -7.33 5.75 0.81
C TRP A 67 -8.81 6.12 0.68
N ASP A 68 -9.41 6.70 1.73
CA ASP A 68 -10.79 7.17 1.69
C ASP A 68 -10.83 8.56 1.03
N PRO A 69 -11.57 8.72 -0.10
CA PRO A 69 -11.61 9.99 -0.82
C PRO A 69 -12.13 11.17 0.01
N ASP A 70 -13.10 10.92 0.90
CA ASP A 70 -13.68 11.97 1.74
C ASP A 70 -12.68 12.44 2.80
N GLU A 71 -11.97 11.49 3.43
CA GLU A 71 -10.88 11.76 4.37
C GLU A 71 -9.71 12.49 3.70
N ILE A 72 -9.34 12.09 2.47
CA ILE A 72 -8.33 12.79 1.67
C ILE A 72 -8.74 14.23 1.40
N LEU A 73 -10.00 14.44 0.97
CA LEU A 73 -10.51 15.78 0.69
C LEU A 73 -10.58 16.65 1.95
N ASP A 74 -10.93 16.07 3.09
CA ASP A 74 -10.94 16.78 4.38
C ASP A 74 -9.53 17.20 4.80
N VAL A 75 -8.57 16.28 4.76
CA VAL A 75 -7.16 16.57 5.07
C VAL A 75 -6.60 17.63 4.14
N LEU A 76 -6.88 17.57 2.83
CA LEU A 76 -6.39 18.57 1.88
C LEU A 76 -7.02 19.96 2.08
N LYS A 77 -8.26 20.05 2.55
CA LYS A 77 -8.93 21.33 2.84
C LYS A 77 -8.47 21.95 4.16
N ASN A 78 -8.12 21.10 5.13
CA ASN A 78 -7.73 21.51 6.48
C ASN A 78 -6.20 21.47 6.71
N ALA A 79 -5.42 21.20 5.66
CA ALA A 79 -3.97 21.31 5.68
C ALA A 79 -3.57 22.79 5.69
N GLU A 80 -3.27 23.33 6.87
CA GLU A 80 -2.65 24.65 7.08
C GLU A 80 -1.15 24.64 6.76
#